data_AF-A0A502F395-F1
#
_entry.id   AF-A0A502F395-F1
#
_cell.length_a   1.000
_cell.length_b   1.000
_cell.length_c   1.000
_cell.angle_alpha   90.00
_cell.angle_beta   90.00
_cell.angle_gamma   90.00
#
_symmetry.space_group_name_H-M   'P 1'
#
loop_
_entity.id
_entity.type
_entity.pdbx_description
1 polymer ?
#
loop_
_entity_poly.entity_id
_entity_poly.type
_entity_poly.pdbx_seq_one_letter_code
_entity_poly.pdbx_strand_id
1 'polypeptide(L)' 'MVAASLAEAMDVMLGRTAEGDQPSLIRTLRTQMERVLTESPVGGDPLQAIAVRSRLAVLFDAEFARHECAEGNRQKP' A
#
# COMPACT_ATOMS: atom_id res chain seq x y z
N MET A 1 -13.74 -3.30 -5.27
CA MET A 1 -14.05 -2.32 -4.21
C MET A 1 -12.82 -2.01 -3.37
N VAL A 2 -12.26 -2.94 -2.59
CA VAL A 2 -11.10 -2.66 -1.71
C VAL A 2 -9.89 -2.08 -2.45
N ALA A 3 -9.50 -2.66 -3.59
CA ALA A 3 -8.36 -2.17 -4.38
C ALA A 3 -8.56 -0.74 -4.92
N ALA A 4 -9.77 -0.41 -5.35
CA ALA A 4 -10.08 0.92 -5.90
C ALA A 4 -10.08 2.00 -4.80
N SER A 5 -10.65 1.69 -3.63
CA SER A 5 -10.63 2.60 -2.47
C SER A 5 -9.21 2.81 -1.92
N LEU A 6 -8.36 1.78 -2.01
CA LEU A 6 -6.95 1.88 -1.66
C LEU A 6 -6.19 2.80 -2.63
N ALA A 7 -6.33 2.56 -3.93
CA ALA A 7 -5.69 3.37 -4.96
C ALA A 7 -6.06 4.85 -4.82
N GLU A 8 -7.35 5.15 -4.62
CA GLU A 8 -7.84 6.52 -4.43
C GLU A 8 -7.27 7.16 -3.15
N ALA A 9 -7.19 6.42 -2.04
CA ALA A 9 -6.58 6.93 -0.81
C ALA A 9 -5.08 7.24 -1.00
N MET A 10 -4.36 6.38 -1.72
CA MET A 10 -2.94 6.60 -2.04
C MET A 10 -2.74 7.80 -2.97
N ASP A 11 -3.55 7.92 -4.02
CA ASP A 11 -3.53 9.07 -4.93
C ASP A 11 -3.75 10.39 -4.17
N VAL A 12 -4.71 10.42 -3.23
CA VAL A 12 -4.99 11.61 -2.39
C VAL A 12 -3.82 11.93 -1.45
N MET A 13 -3.20 10.91 -0.84
CA MET A 13 -2.07 11.11 0.08
C MET A 13 -0.81 11.59 -0.65
N LEU A 14 -0.52 11.02 -1.82
CA LEU A 14 0.63 11.39 -2.63
C LEU A 14 0.44 12.76 -3.28
N GLY A 15 -0.77 13.09 -3.75
CA GLY A 15 -1.08 14.41 -4.31
C GLY A 15 -0.97 15.58 -3.33
N ARG A 16 -0.96 15.31 -2.01
CA ARG A 16 -0.75 16.31 -0.95
C ARG A 16 0.71 16.41 -0.47
N THR A 17 1.57 15.54 -0.98
CA THR A 17 2.97 15.41 -0.57
C THR A 17 3.86 16.02 -1.66
N ALA A 18 4.88 16.78 -1.26
CA ALA A 18 5.84 17.33 -2.21
C ALA A 18 6.49 16.20 -3.03
N GLU A 19 6.69 16.39 -4.34
CA GLU A 19 7.19 15.35 -5.25
C GLU A 19 8.50 14.69 -4.76
N GLY A 20 9.39 15.46 -4.10
CA GLY A 20 10.63 14.92 -3.53
C GLY A 20 10.44 14.00 -2.32
N ASP A 21 9.32 14.14 -1.59
CA ASP A 21 9.04 13.39 -0.36
C ASP A 21 8.17 12.15 -0.61
N GLN A 22 7.51 12.06 -1.77
CA GLN A 22 6.61 10.97 -2.14
C GLN A 22 7.26 9.57 -2.06
N PRO A 23 8.51 9.33 -2.52
CA PRO A 23 9.15 8.02 -2.39
C PRO A 23 9.34 7.59 -0.93
N SER A 24 9.62 8.54 -0.04
CA SER A 24 9.77 8.25 1.39
C SER A 24 8.43 7.87 2.02
N LEU A 25 7.36 8.58 1.64
CA LEU A 25 6.00 8.31 2.08
C LEU A 25 5.53 6.92 1.63
N ILE A 26 5.74 6.56 0.36
CA ILE A 26 5.40 5.24 -0.20
C ILE A 26 6.05 4.12 0.64
N ARG A 27 7.34 4.24 0.95
CA ARG A 27 8.06 3.26 1.78
C ARG A 27 7.50 3.18 3.20
N THR A 28 7.24 4.33 3.83
CA THR A 28 6.64 4.38 5.17
C THR A 28 5.27 3.70 5.20
N LEU A 29 4.42 3.97 4.21
CA LEU A 29 3.09 3.35 4.11
C LEU A 29 3.18 1.84 3.89
N ARG A 30 4.12 1.36 3.07
CA ARG A 30 4.38 -0.08 2.90
C ARG A 30 4.73 -0.74 4.24
N THR A 31 5.70 -0.21 4.97
CA THR A 31 6.11 -0.75 6.27
C THR A 31 4.99 -0.71 7.31
N GLN A 32 4.21 0.38 7.36
CA GLN A 32 3.07 0.45 8.27
C GLN A 32 1.99 -0.58 7.93
N MET A 33 1.74 -0.82 6.65
CA MET A 33 0.76 -1.81 6.21
C MET A 33 1.21 -3.23 6.54
N GLU A 34 2.47 -3.58 6.31
CA GLU A 34 3.05 -4.88 6.69
C GLU A 34 2.89 -5.15 8.19
N ARG A 35 3.13 -4.13 9.04
CA ARG A 35 2.92 -4.22 10.49
C ARG A 35 1.46 -4.46 10.83
N VAL A 36 0.54 -3.66 10.27
CA VAL A 36 -0.90 -3.82 10.51
C VAL A 36 -1.36 -5.22 10.11
N LEU A 37 -0.95 -5.74 8.94
CA LEU A 37 -1.33 -7.07 8.50
C LEU A 37 -0.78 -8.19 9.40
N THR A 38 0.39 -7.98 10.02
CA THR A 38 1.01 -8.95 10.92
C THR A 38 0.38 -8.91 12.31
N GLU A 39 0.19 -7.71 12.86
CA GLU A 39 -0.19 -7.46 14.26
C GLU A 39 -1.71 -7.41 14.48
N SER A 40 -2.51 -7.20 13.43
CA SER A 40 -3.97 -7.03 13.59
C SER A 40 -4.63 -8.31 14.11
N PRO A 41 -5.30 -8.31 15.27
CA PRO A 41 -5.86 -9.52 15.85
C PRO A 41 -6.87 -10.18 14.90
N VAL A 42 -6.68 -11.48 14.68
CA VAL A 42 -7.59 -12.29 13.87
C VAL A 42 -8.74 -12.75 14.77
N GLY A 43 -9.95 -12.26 14.50
CA GLY A 43 -11.18 -12.86 14.99
C GLY A 43 -11.71 -13.92 14.01
N GLY A 44 -12.30 -15.00 14.53
CA GLY A 44 -12.92 -16.05 13.70
C GLY A 44 -11.95 -17.14 13.22
N ASP A 45 -12.21 -17.70 12.03
CA ASP A 45 -11.42 -18.80 11.46
C ASP A 45 -10.01 -18.34 11.04
N PRO A 46 -8.94 -18.91 11.64
CA PRO A 46 -7.56 -18.59 11.29
C PRO A 46 -7.21 -18.75 9.82
N LEU A 47 -7.77 -19.76 9.12
CA LEU A 47 -7.46 -20.00 7.71
C LEU A 47 -8.06 -18.91 6.82
N GLN A 48 -9.29 -18.52 7.11
CA GLN A 48 -9.96 -17.44 6.38
C GLN A 48 -9.23 -16.11 6.58
N ALA A 49 -8.74 -15.85 7.79
CA ALA A 49 -7.99 -14.64 8.08
C ALA A 49 -6.61 -14.60 7.41
N ILE A 50 -5.90 -15.72 7.38
CA ILE A 50 -4.65 -15.85 6.62
C ILE A 50 -4.91 -15.58 5.13
N ALA A 51 -5.97 -16.17 4.56
CA ALA A 51 -6.32 -15.95 3.16
C ALA A 51 -6.64 -14.48 2.86
N VAL A 52 -7.38 -13.81 3.75
CA VAL A 52 -7.67 -12.37 3.64
C VAL A 52 -6.41 -11.52 3.76
N ARG A 53 -5.53 -11.80 4.73
CA ARG A 53 -4.24 -11.09 4.90
C ARG A 53 -3.35 -11.23 3.67
N SER A 54 -3.19 -12.45 3.15
CA SER A 54 -2.39 -12.69 1.95
C SER A 54 -2.97 -11.97 0.73
N ARG A 55 -4.30 -11.94 0.60
CA ARG A 55 -4.96 -11.23 -0.49
C ARG A 55 -4.79 -9.71 -0.37
N LEU A 56 -4.86 -9.17 0.84
CA LEU A 56 -4.61 -7.75 1.09
C LEU A 56 -3.15 -7.40 0.80
N ALA A 57 -2.19 -8.18 1.28
CA ALA A 57 -0.76 -7.97 1.03
C ALA A 57 -0.46 -7.85 -0.48
N VAL A 58 -0.99 -8.77 -1.28
CA VAL A 58 -0.83 -8.75 -2.75
C VAL A 58 -1.42 -7.48 -3.38
N LEU A 59 -2.59 -7.03 -2.92
CA LEU A 59 -3.22 -5.80 -3.42
C LEU A 59 -2.41 -4.56 -3.05
N PHE A 60 -1.91 -4.48 -1.83
CA PHE A 60 -1.07 -3.37 -1.38
C PHE A 60 0.26 -3.34 -2.15
N ASP A 61 0.92 -4.47 -2.32
CA ASP A 61 2.18 -4.56 -3.06
C ASP A 61 2.01 -4.11 -4.51
N ALA A 62 0.92 -4.50 -5.17
CA ALA A 62 0.61 -4.08 -6.53
C ALA A 62 0.42 -2.56 -6.63
N GLU A 63 -0.30 -1.93 -5.70
CA GLU A 63 -0.50 -0.48 -5.70
C GLU A 63 0.80 0.26 -5.38
N PHE A 64 1.55 -0.17 -4.36
CA PHE A 64 2.85 0.45 -4.07
C PHE A 64 3.81 0.34 -5.25
N ALA A 65 3.87 -0.82 -5.93
CA ALA A 65 4.69 -0.97 -7.13
C ALA A 65 4.24 -0.05 -8.27
N ARG A 66 2.93 0.12 -8.48
CA ARG A 66 2.38 1.06 -9.48
C ARG A 66 2.85 2.50 -9.21
N HIS A 67 2.81 2.93 -7.95
CA HIS A 67 3.26 4.25 -7.53
C HIS A 67 4.78 4.41 -7.59
N GLU A 68 5.56 3.41 -7.16
CA GLU A 68 7.02 3.43 -7.29
C GLU A 68 7.46 3.50 -8.76
N CYS A 69 6.79 2.79 -9.66
CA CYS A 69 7.05 2.87 -11.10
C CYS A 69 6.66 4.23 -11.69
N ALA A 70 5.52 4.80 -11.27
CA ALA A 70 5.10 6.12 -11.72
C ALA A 70 6.10 7.20 -11.30
N GLU A 71 6.60 7.15 -10.06
CA GLU A 71 7.60 8.09 -9.55
C GLU A 71 8.99 7.83 -10.15
N GLY A 72 9.42 6.58 -10.29
CA GLY A 72 10.68 6.23 -10.93
C GLY A 72 10.77 6.65 -12.41
N ASN A 73 9.63 6.69 -13.11
CA ASN A 73 9.54 7.25 -14.47
C ASN A 73 9.51 8.78 -14.48
N ARG A 74 8.97 9.43 -13.44
CA ARG A 74 8.93 10.89 -13.30
C ARG A 74 10.30 11.50 -12.98
N GLN A 75 11.19 10.73 -12.34
CA GLN A 75 12.54 11.13 -11.95
C GLN A 75 13.62 10.84 -13.01
N LYS A 76 13.27 10.21 -14.14
CA LYS A 76 14.17 10.06 -15.29
C LYS A 76 14.09 11.32 -16.17
N PRO A 77 15.24 11.94 -16.53
CA PRO A 77 15.30 13.13 -17.37
C PRO A 77 14.83 12.87 -18.81
#